data_AF-A0A619AEF5-F1
#
_entry.id   AF-A0A619AEF5-F1
#
_cell.length_a   1.000
_cell.length_b   1.000
_cell.length_c   1.000
_cell.angle_alpha   90.00
_cell.angle_beta   90.00
_cell.angle_gamma   90.00
#
_symmetry.space_group_name_H-M   'P 1'
#
loop_
_entity.id
_entity.type
_entity.pdbx_description
1 polymer ?
#
loop_
_entity_poly.entity_id
_entity_poly.type
_entity_poly.pdbx_seq_one_letter_code
_entity_poly.pdbx_strand_id
1 'polypeptide(L)' 'MINEHVIKPRRTPAQQEQRDEFLKAATLARNWLNNIICFAEKDNWSEVEFYVESGRYDYEKMKGLLPTDRAEPWGE' A
#
# COMPACT_ATOMS: atom_id res chain seq x y z
N MET A 1 17.52 -29.78 -26.58
CA MET A 1 17.47 -28.33 -26.41
C MET A 1 16.32 -28.02 -25.49
N ILE A 2 16.61 -27.53 -24.28
CA ILE A 2 15.57 -27.12 -23.35
C ILE A 2 15.03 -25.82 -23.93
N ASN A 3 13.77 -25.80 -24.34
CA ASN A 3 13.09 -24.54 -24.65
C ASN A 3 13.05 -23.77 -23.33
N GLU A 4 14.03 -22.89 -23.10
CA GLU A 4 13.97 -21.88 -22.05
C GLU A 4 12.66 -21.14 -22.28
N HIS A 5 11.65 -21.49 -21.48
CA HIS A 5 10.44 -20.70 -21.37
C HIS A 5 10.91 -19.40 -20.74
N VAL A 6 11.23 -18.43 -21.59
CA VAL A 6 11.46 -17.05 -21.16
C VAL A 6 10.14 -16.59 -20.58
N ILE A 7 9.96 -16.81 -19.28
CA ILE A 7 8.84 -16.30 -18.50
C ILE A 7 8.99 -14.78 -18.57
N LYS A 8 8.28 -14.16 -19.52
CA LYS A 8 8.25 -12.70 -19.60
C LYS A 8 7.63 -12.18 -18.31
N PRO A 9 8.33 -11.33 -17.55
CA PRO A 9 7.75 -10.71 -16.37
C PRO A 9 6.51 -9.92 -16.77
N ARG A 10 5.41 -10.11 -16.02
CA ARG A 10 4.15 -9.39 -16.24
C ARG A 10 4.30 -7.87 -16.08
N ARG A 11 5.27 -7.44 -15.28
CA ARG A 11 5.57 -6.04 -15.00
C ARG A 11 6.93 -5.68 -15.55
N THR A 12 7.06 -4.50 -16.11
CA THR A 12 8.38 -3.88 -16.29
C THR A 12 9.00 -3.58 -14.91
N PRO A 13 10.33 -3.40 -14.82
CA PRO A 13 10.96 -2.99 -13.57
C PRO A 13 10.32 -1.73 -12.96
N ALA A 14 10.00 -0.73 -13.78
CA ALA A 14 9.35 0.51 -13.33
C ALA A 14 7.94 0.27 -12.75
N GLN A 15 7.14 -0.59 -13.40
CA GLN A 15 5.81 -0.96 -12.89
C GLN A 15 5.88 -1.74 -11.58
N GLN A 16 6.93 -2.56 -11.41
CA GLN A 16 7.17 -3.29 -10.18
C GLN A 16 7.57 -2.34 -9.04
N GLU A 17 8.46 -1.38 -9.32
CA GLU A 17 8.88 -0.36 -8.36
C GLU A 17 7.72 0.52 -7.89
N GLN A 18 6.91 1.07 -8.81
CA GLN A 18 5.71 1.85 -8.45
C GLN A 18 4.73 1.06 -7.58
N ARG A 19 4.53 -0.23 -7.90
CA ARG A 19 3.68 -1.11 -7.10
C ARG A 19 4.25 -1.31 -5.70
N ASP A 20 5.55 -1.54 -5.58
CA ASP A 20 6.19 -1.83 -4.30
C ASP A 20 6.21 -0.59 -3.39
N GLU A 21 6.39 0.60 -3.95
CA GLU A 21 6.22 1.86 -3.22
C GLU A 21 4.80 2.04 -2.69
N PHE A 22 3.79 1.80 -3.53
CA PHE A 22 2.39 1.88 -3.11
C PHE A 22 2.09 0.86 -2.00
N LEU A 23 2.57 -0.39 -2.14
CA LEU A 23 2.36 -1.42 -1.12
C LEU A 23 3.05 -1.10 0.21
N LYS A 24 4.22 -0.47 0.17
CA LYS A 24 4.89 0.02 1.36
C LYS A 24 4.04 1.08 2.07
N ALA A 25 3.48 2.04 1.34
CA ALA A 25 2.57 3.04 1.90
C ALA A 25 1.29 2.42 2.46
N ALA A 26 0.67 1.48 1.74
CA ALA A 26 -0.52 0.76 2.21
C ALA A 26 -0.24 -0.05 3.49
N THR A 27 0.95 -0.63 3.62
CA THR A 27 1.35 -1.34 4.84
C THR A 27 1.46 -0.40 6.03
N LEU A 28 1.99 0.81 5.83
CA LEU A 28 2.04 1.84 6.87
C LEU A 28 0.63 2.28 7.29
N ALA A 29 -0.26 2.53 6.33
CA ALA A 29 -1.65 2.88 6.61
C ALA A 29 -2.40 1.77 7.38
N ARG A 30 -2.12 0.49 7.07
CA ARG A 30 -2.65 -0.63 7.86
C ARG A 30 -2.16 -0.60 9.31
N ASN A 31 -0.88 -0.35 9.53
CA ASN A 31 -0.33 -0.26 10.89
C ASN A 31 -0.93 0.93 11.66
N TRP A 32 -1.14 2.05 10.98
CA TRP A 32 -1.84 3.21 11.53
C TRP A 32 -3.26 2.86 11.98
N LEU A 33 -4.05 2.20 11.14
CA LEU A 33 -5.40 1.72 11.51
C LEU A 33 -5.36 0.73 12.69
N ASN A 34 -4.39 -0.18 12.72
CA ASN A 34 -4.23 -1.12 13.83
C ASN A 34 -3.96 -0.40 15.17
N ASN A 35 -3.19 0.70 15.16
CA ASN A 35 -2.97 1.50 16.36
C ASN A 35 -4.27 2.16 16.84
N ILE A 36 -5.06 2.73 15.93
CA ILE A 36 -6.37 3.31 16.26
C ILE A 36 -7.26 2.28 16.95
N ILE A 37 -7.36 1.07 16.37
CA ILE A 37 -8.16 -0.02 16.94
C ILE A 37 -7.64 -0.41 18.32
N CYS A 38 -6.32 -0.63 18.47
CA CYS A 38 -5.71 -1.01 19.75
C CYS A 38 -5.94 0.03 20.86
N PHE A 39 -5.94 1.33 20.54
CA PHE A 39 -6.24 2.39 21.51
C PHE A 39 -7.72 2.48 21.82
N ALA A 40 -8.59 2.30 20.83
CA ALA A 40 -10.04 2.25 21.03
C ALA A 40 -10.46 1.06 21.93
N GLU A 41 -9.86 -0.12 21.73
CA GLU A 41 -10.09 -1.31 22.56
C GLU A 41 -9.69 -1.10 24.04
N LYS A 42 -8.84 -0.10 24.33
CA LYS A 42 -8.37 0.26 25.68
C LYS A 42 -9.06 1.51 26.22
N ASP A 43 -10.10 2.02 25.56
CA ASP A 43 -10.78 3.27 25.88
C ASP A 43 -9.83 4.49 25.96
N ASN A 44 -8.70 4.46 25.24
CA ASN A 44 -7.75 5.58 25.18
C ASN A 44 -8.10 6.56 24.04
N TRP A 45 -9.15 7.35 24.26
CA TRP A 45 -9.72 8.24 23.26
C TRP A 45 -8.78 9.39 22.84
N SER A 46 -7.91 9.88 23.75
CA SER A 46 -6.94 10.93 23.40
C SER A 46 -5.94 10.46 22.34
N GLU A 47 -5.49 9.20 22.40
CA GLU A 47 -4.63 8.64 21.35
C GLU A 47 -5.43 8.42 20.07
N VAL A 48 -6.66 7.91 20.16
CA VAL A 48 -7.52 7.75 18.98
C VAL A 48 -7.69 9.08 18.23
N GLU A 49 -8.00 10.17 18.93
CA GLU A 49 -8.11 11.51 18.33
C GLU A 49 -6.81 11.94 17.65
N PHE A 50 -5.67 11.81 18.34
CA PHE A 50 -4.35 12.12 17.78
C PHE A 50 -4.05 11.35 16.48
N TYR A 51 -4.33 10.05 16.45
CA TYR A 51 -4.12 9.23 15.27
C TYR A 51 -5.12 9.54 14.15
N VAL A 52 -6.39 9.83 14.47
CA VAL A 52 -7.40 10.20 13.45
C VAL A 52 -7.05 11.53 12.79
N GLU A 53 -6.62 12.53 13.55
CA GLU A 53 -6.25 13.85 13.02
C GLU A 53 -5.06 13.79 12.05
N SER A 54 -4.10 12.89 12.32
CA SER A 54 -2.92 12.70 11.46
C SER A 54 -3.20 11.91 10.17
N GLY A 55 -4.37 11.26 10.05
CA GLY A 55 -4.71 10.37 8.94
C GLY A 55 -4.76 11.01 7.55
N ARG A 56 -4.98 12.33 7.47
CA ARG A 56 -5.02 13.05 6.18
C ARG A 56 -3.70 12.95 5.42
N TYR A 57 -2.57 13.01 6.12
CA TYR A 57 -1.25 12.94 5.50
C TYR A 57 -1.02 11.59 4.80
N ASP A 58 -1.31 10.48 5.48
CA ASP A 58 -1.12 9.15 4.94
C ASP A 58 -2.06 8.87 3.76
N TYR A 59 -3.30 9.36 3.84
CA TYR A 59 -4.26 9.30 2.74
C TYR A 59 -3.76 10.03 1.48
N GLU A 60 -3.34 11.30 1.61
CA GLU A 60 -2.85 12.07 0.47
C GLU A 60 -1.56 11.47 -0.11
N LYS A 61 -0.68 10.94 0.75
CA LYS A 61 0.52 10.24 0.31
C LYS A 61 0.20 8.99 -0.50
N MET A 62 -0.73 8.15 -0.04
CA MET A 62 -1.15 6.95 -0.79
C MET A 62 -1.79 7.30 -2.13
N LYS A 63 -2.61 8.36 -2.16
CA LYS A 63 -3.22 8.87 -3.40
C LYS A 63 -2.16 9.31 -4.41
N GLY A 64 -1.11 9.99 -3.95
CA GLY A 64 0.02 10.40 -4.79
C GLY A 64 0.89 9.24 -5.31
N LEU A 65 0.89 8.09 -4.63
CA LEU A 65 1.63 6.89 -5.01
C LEU A 65 0.85 5.92 -5.90
N LEU A 66 -0.38 6.27 -6.32
CA LEU A 66 -1.15 5.42 -7.23
C LEU A 66 -0.34 5.16 -8.51
N PRO A 67 -0.13 3.88 -8.91
CA PRO A 67 0.61 3.58 -10.12
C PRO A 67 -0.07 4.24 -11.33
N THR A 68 0.71 4.99 -12.10
CA THR A 68 0.28 5.70 -13.32
C THR A 68 0.48 4.84 -14.56
N ASP A 69 1.48 3.97 -14.54
CA ASP A 69 1.68 2.89 -15.51
C ASP A 69 1.31 1.56 -14.86
N ARG A 70 0.27 0.90 -15.36
CA ARG A 70 -0.31 -0.30 -14.76
C ARG A 70 -0.16 -1.46 -15.71
N ALA A 71 0.49 -2.52 -15.24
CA ALA A 71 0.38 -3.81 -15.89
C ALA A 71 -1.09 -4.28 -15.89
N GLU A 72 -1.50 -4.92 -16.99
CA GLU A 72 -2.86 -5.44 -17.14
C GLU A 72 -3.24 -6.33 -15.94
N PRO A 73 -4.52 -6.32 -15.52
CA PRO A 73 -5.03 -7.31 -14.57
C PRO A 73 -4.69 -8.72 -15.04
N TRP A 74 -4.55 -9.66 -14.09
CA TRP A 74 -4.56 -11.06 -14.50
C TRP A 74 -5.92 -11.33 -15.16
N GLY A 75 -5.91 -11.93 -16.35
CA GLY A 75 -7.14 -12.44 -16.96
C GLY A 75 -7.81 -13.44 -16.01
N GLU A 76 -9.15 -13.47 -16.02
CA GLU A 76 -9.95 -14.47 -15.31
C GLU A 76 -9.58 -15.90 -15.71
#